data_AF-A0A4Q3EAD5-F1
#
_entry.id   AF-A0A4Q3EAD5-F1
#
_cell.length_a   1.000
_cell.length_b   1.000
_cell.length_c   1.000
_cell.angle_alpha   90.00
_cell.angle_beta   90.00
_cell.angle_gamma   90.00
#
_symmetry.space_group_name_H-M   'P 1'
#
loop_
_entity.id
_entity.type
_entity.pdbx_description
1 polymer ?
#
loop_
_entity_poly.entity_id
_entity_poly.type
_entity_poly.pdbx_seq_one_letter_code
_entity_poly.pdbx_strand_id
1 'polypeptide(L)'
;MKVELFVPCFIDQLFPDTAFSTIKLLEKVGCEVIYNPNQTCCGQPAFNAGFWDDAKAIGSKFLEDFTDQHFIVSPSASCTGMVKNYYNDLFTNTSVHN
;
A
#
# COMPACT_ATOMS: atom_id res chain seq x y z
N MET A 1 -14.95 2.13 -13.27
CA MET A 1 -14.70 1.39 -12.01
C MET A 1 -13.83 2.28 -11.12
N LYS A 2 -14.10 2.37 -9.81
CA LYS A 2 -13.26 3.14 -8.88
C LYS A 2 -12.14 2.27 -8.31
N VAL A 3 -10.93 2.79 -8.28
CA VAL A 3 -9.76 2.12 -7.71
C VAL A 3 -8.99 3.07 -6.80
N GLU A 4 -8.51 2.56 -5.68
CA GLU A 4 -7.60 3.30 -4.79
C GLU A 4 -6.16 3.02 -5.22
N LEU A 5 -5.40 4.07 -5.52
CA LEU A 5 -4.00 3.95 -5.91
C LEU A 5 -3.11 4.04 -4.67
N PHE A 6 -2.43 2.94 -4.38
CA PHE A 6 -1.33 2.89 -3.43
C PHE A 6 0.00 3.10 -4.15
N VAL A 7 0.59 4.28 -3.99
CA VAL A 7 1.92 4.64 -4.46
C VAL A 7 2.96 4.25 -3.41
N PRO A 8 3.85 3.29 -3.70
CA PRO A 8 4.90 2.89 -2.77
C PRO A 8 5.84 4.04 -2.44
N CYS A 9 6.30 4.13 -1.20
CA CYS A 9 7.22 5.17 -0.73
C CYS A 9 8.50 5.28 -1.59
N PHE A 10 9.02 4.15 -2.08
CA PHE A 10 10.20 4.14 -2.95
C PHE A 10 9.91 4.75 -4.33
N ILE A 11 8.72 4.50 -4.87
CA ILE A 11 8.28 5.06 -6.15
C ILE A 11 8.04 6.56 -6.00
N ASP A 12 7.35 6.97 -4.94
CA ASP A 12 7.08 8.38 -4.66
C ASP A 12 8.37 9.20 -4.57
N GLN A 13 9.39 8.68 -3.86
CA GLN A 13 10.62 9.43 -3.59
C GLN A 13 11.65 9.38 -4.73
N LEU A 14 11.70 8.29 -5.51
CA LEU A 14 12.80 8.07 -6.47
C LEU A 14 12.34 7.87 -7.92
N PHE A 15 11.11 7.43 -8.15
CA PHE A 15 10.59 7.12 -9.48
C PHE A 15 9.15 7.63 -9.70
N PRO A 16 8.84 8.92 -9.42
CA PRO A 16 7.47 9.44 -9.43
C PRO A 16 6.77 9.30 -10.78
N ASP A 17 7.53 9.30 -11.88
CA ASP A 17 7.01 9.05 -13.24
C ASP A 17 6.31 7.69 -13.38
N THR A 18 6.68 6.70 -12.56
CA THR A 18 6.02 5.39 -12.53
C THR A 18 4.60 5.53 -11.97
N ALA A 19 4.40 6.34 -10.93
CA ALA A 19 3.08 6.60 -10.37
C ALA A 19 2.20 7.33 -11.38
N PHE A 20 2.73 8.40 -12.02
CA PHE A 20 1.99 9.13 -13.06
C PHE A 20 1.64 8.25 -14.26
N SER A 21 2.55 7.38 -14.69
CA SER A 21 2.28 6.43 -15.79
C SER A 21 1.21 5.40 -15.42
N THR A 22 1.19 4.97 -14.16
CA THR A 22 0.15 4.07 -13.62
C THR A 22 -1.22 4.73 -13.66
N ILE A 23 -1.32 5.99 -13.21
CA ILE A 23 -2.56 6.78 -13.28
C ILE A 23 -3.05 6.87 -14.73
N LYS A 24 -2.19 7.31 -15.65
CA LYS A 24 -2.53 7.44 -17.07
C LYS A 24 -3.03 6.13 -17.69
N LEU A 25 -2.41 5.00 -17.34
CA LEU A 25 -2.83 3.69 -17.83
C LEU A 25 -4.21 3.31 -17.28
N LEU A 26 -4.44 3.50 -15.98
CA LEU A 26 -5.71 3.19 -15.31
C LEU A 26 -6.86 4.05 -15.87
N GLU A 27 -6.65 5.35 -16.02
CA GLU A 27 -7.64 6.26 -16.61
C GLU A 27 -7.94 5.89 -18.07
N LYS A 28 -6.92 5.53 -18.85
CA LYS A 28 -7.08 5.10 -20.25
C LYS A 28 -7.94 3.84 -20.40
N VAL A 29 -7.93 2.95 -19.41
CA VAL A 29 -8.78 1.75 -19.40
C VAL A 29 -10.14 1.97 -18.71
N GLY A 30 -10.49 3.22 -18.37
CA GLY A 30 -11.80 3.59 -17.83
C GLY A 30 -11.93 3.48 -16.30
N CYS A 31 -10.82 3.44 -15.57
CA CYS A 31 -10.84 3.55 -14.12
C CYS A 31 -10.91 5.01 -13.66
N GLU A 32 -11.67 5.26 -12.60
CA GLU A 32 -11.59 6.48 -11.80
C GLU A 32 -10.57 6.22 -10.69
N VAL A 33 -9.45 6.96 -10.70
CA VAL A 33 -8.34 6.75 -9.78
C VAL A 33 -8.50 7.66 -8.57
N ILE A 34 -8.57 7.06 -7.38
CA ILE A 34 -8.62 7.75 -6.10
C ILE A 34 -7.23 7.70 -5.48
N TYR A 35 -6.69 8.85 -5.11
CA TYR A 35 -5.40 8.97 -4.45
C TYR A 35 -5.54 9.61 -3.07
N ASN A 36 -5.13 8.89 -2.02
CA ASN A 36 -5.03 9.42 -0.67
C ASN A 36 -3.66 10.10 -0.49
N PRO A 37 -3.58 11.43 -0.33
CA PRO A 37 -2.29 12.13 -0.16
C PRO A 37 -1.66 11.87 1.22
N ASN A 38 -2.39 11.29 2.17
CA ASN A 38 -1.89 10.95 3.50
C ASN A 38 -1.39 9.50 3.60
N GLN A 39 -1.43 8.73 2.50
CA GLN A 39 -0.88 7.38 2.46
C GLN A 39 0.63 7.39 2.76
N THR A 40 1.14 6.32 3.35
CA THR A 40 2.57 6.20 3.68
C THR A 40 3.18 4.92 3.09
N CYS A 41 3.89 4.13 3.89
CA CYS A 41 4.61 2.94 3.45
C CYS A 41 3.79 1.67 3.78
N CYS A 42 4.07 0.57 3.10
CA CYS A 42 3.50 -0.74 3.45
C CYS A 42 4.20 -1.40 4.66
N GLY A 43 5.29 -0.81 5.17
CA GLY A 43 6.06 -1.34 6.31
C GLY A 43 7.09 -2.42 5.97
N GLN A 44 7.20 -2.84 4.71
CA GLN A 44 8.10 -3.92 4.29
C GLN A 44 9.58 -3.72 4.69
N PRO A 45 10.20 -2.53 4.55
CA PRO A 45 11.60 -2.35 4.96
C PRO A 45 11.83 -2.62 6.45
N ALA A 46 10.95 -2.12 7.32
CA ALA A 46 11.03 -2.35 8.77
C ALA A 46 10.79 -3.83 9.10
N PHE A 47 9.81 -4.45 8.45
CA PHE A 47 9.52 -5.88 8.62
C PHE A 47 10.73 -6.76 8.29
N ASN A 48 11.35 -6.55 7.13
CA ASN A 48 12.51 -7.31 6.68
C ASN A 48 13.75 -7.11 7.58
N ALA A 49 13.87 -5.94 8.21
CA ALA A 49 14.98 -5.61 9.11
C ALA A 49 14.75 -6.06 10.56
N GLY A 50 13.60 -6.66 10.88
CA GLY A 50 13.26 -7.14 12.23
C GLY A 50 12.65 -6.07 13.15
N PHE A 51 12.40 -4.86 12.65
CA PHE A 51 11.74 -3.78 13.40
C PHE A 51 10.22 -3.96 13.33
N TRP A 52 9.72 -5.04 13.93
CA TRP A 52 8.32 -5.46 13.76
C TRP A 52 7.31 -4.54 14.42
N ASP A 53 7.66 -3.87 15.52
CA ASP A 53 6.74 -2.93 16.16
C ASP A 53 6.58 -1.66 15.32
N ASP A 54 7.66 -1.17 14.69
CA ASP A 54 7.59 -0.08 13.70
C ASP A 54 6.81 -0.52 12.46
N ALA A 55 7.04 -1.76 11.98
CA ALA A 55 6.29 -2.31 10.86
C ALA A 55 4.79 -2.41 11.16
N LYS A 56 4.40 -2.80 12.38
CA LYS A 56 2.99 -2.82 12.82
C LYS A 56 2.41 -1.42 12.86
N ALA A 57 3.12 -0.44 13.42
CA ALA A 57 2.64 0.95 13.45
C ALA A 57 2.37 1.50 12.05
N ILE A 58 3.28 1.23 11.10
CA ILE A 58 3.12 1.62 9.70
C ILE A 58 1.96 0.85 9.05
N GLY A 59 1.90 -0.46 9.25
CA GLY A 59 0.84 -1.30 8.67
C GLY A 59 -0.55 -0.97 9.22
N SER A 60 -0.68 -0.60 10.50
CA SER A 60 -1.96 -0.18 11.08
C SER A 60 -2.47 1.07 10.38
N LYS A 61 -1.57 2.05 10.13
CA LYS A 61 -1.91 3.21 9.33
C LYS A 61 -2.31 2.84 7.89
N PHE A 62 -1.65 1.86 7.27
CA PHE A 62 -2.06 1.36 5.96
C PHE A 62 -3.50 0.80 5.99
N LEU A 63 -3.85 0.04 7.03
CA LEU A 63 -5.22 -0.49 7.21
C LEU A 63 -6.26 0.61 7.44
N GLU A 64 -5.87 1.75 8.01
CA GLU A 64 -6.73 2.93 8.18
C GLU A 64 -6.88 3.75 6.89
N ASP A 65 -5.80 3.85 6.09
CA ASP A 65 -5.74 4.67 4.88
C ASP A 65 -6.49 4.06 3.69
N PHE A 66 -6.61 2.73 3.65
CA PHE A 66 -7.21 1.99 2.55
C PHE A 66 -8.40 1.16 3.04
N THR A 67 -9.54 1.36 2.40
CA THR A 67 -10.79 0.67 2.78
C THR A 67 -11.06 -0.52 1.89
N ASP A 68 -11.96 -1.42 2.32
CA ASP A 68 -12.42 -2.56 1.53
C ASP A 68 -13.48 -2.20 0.47
N GLN A 69 -13.79 -0.90 0.31
CA GLN A 69 -14.82 -0.43 -0.61
C GLN A 69 -14.39 -0.52 -2.08
N HIS A 70 -13.08 -0.42 -2.35
CA HIS A 70 -12.52 -0.34 -3.69
C HIS A 70 -11.30 -1.26 -3.84
N PHE A 71 -10.99 -1.63 -5.08
CA PHE A 71 -9.74 -2.35 -5.35
C PHE A 71 -8.55 -1.42 -5.12
N ILE A 72 -7.60 -1.87 -4.31
CA ILE A 72 -6.31 -1.21 -4.13
C ILE A 72 -5.37 -1.67 -5.25
N VAL A 73 -4.86 -0.74 -6.04
CA VAL A 73 -3.89 -0.98 -7.10
C VAL A 73 -2.56 -0.36 -6.71
N SER A 74 -1.46 -1.10 -6.88
CA SER A 74 -0.12 -0.59 -6.58
C SER A 74 0.89 -1.00 -7.65
N PRO A 75 1.74 -0.08 -8.14
CA PRO A 75 2.82 -0.39 -9.08
C PRO A 75 4.05 -1.01 -8.38
N SER A 76 3.86 -1.88 -7.37
CA SER A 76 4.96 -2.62 -6.74
C SER A 76 4.54 -4.00 -6.26
N ALA A 77 5.13 -5.03 -6.87
CA ALA A 77 4.97 -6.40 -6.43
C ALA A 77 5.45 -6.62 -4.99
N SER A 78 6.49 -5.91 -4.55
CA SER A 78 7.04 -6.08 -3.20
C SER A 78 6.06 -5.56 -2.14
N CYS A 79 5.48 -4.38 -2.37
CA CYS A 79 4.53 -3.77 -1.45
C CYS A 79 3.18 -4.48 -1.48
N THR A 80 2.69 -4.88 -2.66
CA THR A 80 1.50 -5.74 -2.77
C THR A 80 1.71 -7.08 -2.06
N GLY A 81 2.89 -7.69 -2.23
CA GLY A 81 3.24 -8.94 -1.55
C GLY A 81 3.29 -8.82 -0.04
N MET A 82 3.85 -7.71 0.48
CA MET A 82 3.84 -7.39 1.91
C MET A 82 2.42 -7.40 2.46
N VAL A 83 1.52 -6.62 1.85
CA VAL A 83 0.13 -6.48 2.30
C VAL A 83 -0.64 -7.80 2.15
N LYS A 84 -0.52 -8.47 1.00
CA LYS A 84 -1.30 -9.69 0.70
C LYS A 84 -0.86 -10.91 1.49
N ASN A 85 0.45 -11.07 1.72
CA ASN A 85 1.01 -12.33 2.20
C ASN A 85 1.57 -12.24 3.63
N TYR A 86 1.99 -11.06 4.08
CA TYR A 86 2.72 -10.91 5.35
C TYR A 86 1.97 -10.09 6.40
N TYR A 87 0.91 -9.36 6.06
CA TYR A 87 0.16 -8.60 7.06
C TYR A 87 -0.49 -9.52 8.11
N ASN A 88 -0.98 -10.69 7.72
CA ASN A 88 -1.53 -11.66 8.68
C ASN A 88 -0.49 -12.07 9.72
N ASP A 89 0.75 -12.32 9.29
CA ASP A 89 1.84 -12.70 10.20
C ASP A 89 2.31 -11.49 11.03
N LEU A 90 2.46 -10.32 10.40
CA LEU A 90 2.85 -9.06 11.04
C LEU A 90 1.93 -8.71 12.21
N PHE A 91 0.62 -8.90 12.02
CA PHE A 91 -0.39 -8.55 13.01
C PHE A 91 -0.75 -9.68 13.96
N THR A 92 -0.14 -10.86 13.84
CA THR A 92 -0.50 -12.00 14.70
C THR A 92 -0.49 -11.63 16.19
N ASN A 93 -1.57 -11.96 16.90
CA ASN A 93 -1.84 -11.62 18.31
C ASN A 93 -1.98 -10.11 18.63
N THR A 94 -2.38 -9.30 17.66
CA THR A 94 -2.73 -7.89 17.88
C THR A 94 -4.24 -7.68 17.81
N SER A 95 -4.75 -6.53 18.27
CA SER A 95 -6.19 -6.20 18.21
C SER A 95 -6.73 -6.01 16.80
N VAL A 96 -5.86 -5.91 15.78
CA VAL A 96 -6.21 -5.78 14.37
C VAL A 96 -6.08 -7.11 13.61
N HIS A 97 -5.75 -8.20 14.31
CA HIS A 97 -5.65 -9.53 13.74
C HIS A 97 -7.02 -10.21 13.69
N ASN A 98 -7.67 -10.11 12.52
CA ASN A 98 -8.99 -10.68 12.21
C ASN A 98 -10.07 -10.36 13.26
#